data_AF-A0A8J7ZH54-F1
#
_entry.id   AF-A0A8J7ZH54-F1
#
_cell.length_a   1.000
_cell.length_b   1.000
_cell.length_c   1.000
_cell.angle_alpha   90.00
_cell.angle_beta   90.00
_cell.angle_gamma   90.00
#
_symmetry.space_group_name_H-M   'P 1'
#
loop_
_entity.id
_entity.type
_entity.pdbx_description
1 polymer ?
#
loop_
_entity_poly.entity_id
_entity_poly.type
_entity_poly.pdbx_seq_one_letter_code
_entity_poly.pdbx_strand_id
1 'polypeptide(L)'
;MVDERVTQDEDTNCIYQILSKENNITSKRILELAITDEFEAICTGCVSGDSFLRAVKKLEKFGYIKSSLGKGGYRWQLLVKD
;
A
#
# COMPACT_ATOMS: atom_id res chain seq x y z
N MET A 1 12.28 -12.02 -0.54
CA MET A 1 12.19 -11.99 -2.02
C MET A 1 10.83 -11.41 -2.39
N VAL A 2 10.80 -10.10 -2.66
CA VAL A 2 9.61 -9.43 -3.21
C VAL A 2 9.32 -10.01 -4.60
N ASP A 3 8.12 -10.56 -4.78
CA ASP A 3 7.68 -11.17 -6.03
C ASP A 3 7.60 -10.12 -7.14
N GLU A 4 8.12 -10.45 -8.33
CA GLU A 4 8.12 -9.58 -9.52
C GLU A 4 6.72 -9.06 -9.88
N ARG A 5 5.65 -9.74 -9.44
CA ARG A 5 4.25 -9.32 -9.64
C ARG A 5 3.86 -8.07 -8.83
N VAL A 6 4.59 -7.77 -7.75
CA VAL A 6 4.37 -6.56 -6.93
C VAL A 6 5.12 -5.37 -7.52
N THR A 7 6.33 -5.58 -8.04
CA THR A 7 7.20 -4.50 -8.55
C THR A 7 6.81 -4.02 -9.95
N GLN A 8 6.06 -4.80 -10.73
CA GLN A 8 5.57 -4.42 -12.06
C GLN A 8 4.30 -3.55 -12.05
N ASP A 9 3.63 -3.43 -10.91
CA ASP A 9 2.39 -2.67 -10.76
C ASP A 9 2.67 -1.46 -9.87
N GLU A 10 2.69 -0.27 -10.46
CA GLU A 10 3.12 0.98 -9.80
C GLU A 10 2.29 1.27 -8.54
N ASP A 11 0.97 1.05 -8.59
CA ASP A 11 0.08 1.26 -7.44
C ASP A 11 0.38 0.27 -6.30
N THR A 12 0.60 -1.00 -6.66
CA THR A 12 0.94 -2.07 -5.72
C THR A 12 2.31 -1.84 -5.08
N ASN A 13 3.30 -1.40 -5.88
CA ASN A 13 4.64 -1.06 -5.43
C ASN A 13 4.64 0.18 -4.53
N CYS A 14 3.93 1.24 -4.91
CA CYS A 14 3.74 2.45 -4.09
C CYS A 14 3.26 2.10 -2.68
N ILE A 15 2.17 1.33 -2.57
CA ILE A 15 1.59 0.93 -1.28
C ILE A 15 2.56 0.03 -0.50
N TYR A 16 3.24 -0.90 -1.17
CA TYR A 16 4.23 -1.76 -0.53
C TYR A 16 5.37 -0.95 0.08
N GLN A 17 5.92 0.04 -0.64
CA GLN A 17 7.00 0.92 -0.15
C GLN A 17 6.53 1.75 1.04
N ILE A 18 5.32 2.33 0.97
CA ILE A 18 4.73 3.08 2.08
C ILE A 18 4.59 2.19 3.33
N LEU A 19 4.04 0.97 3.19
CA LEU A 19 3.85 0.06 4.32
C LEU A 19 5.16 -0.55 4.85
N SER A 20 6.19 -0.60 4.02
CA SER A 20 7.56 -0.98 4.43
C SER A 20 8.19 0.11 5.30
N LYS A 21 7.89 1.39 5.02
CA LYS A 21 8.35 2.53 5.80
C LYS A 21 7.52 2.75 7.08
N GLU A 22 6.20 2.77 6.96
CA GLU A 22 5.25 2.99 8.05
C GLU A 22 4.20 1.87 8.05
N ASN A 23 4.39 0.88 8.93
CA ASN A 23 3.56 -0.32 8.96
C ASN A 23 2.30 -0.17 9.84
N ASN A 24 1.26 -0.95 9.58
CA ASN A 24 -0.01 -0.98 10.31
C ASN A 24 -0.66 0.40 10.39
N ILE A 25 -0.96 1.01 9.24
CA ILE A 25 -1.52 2.36 9.11
C ILE A 25 -2.87 2.35 8.39
N THR A 26 -3.64 3.44 8.52
CA THR A 26 -4.96 3.57 7.89
C THR A 26 -4.86 3.87 6.39
N SER A 27 -5.91 3.57 5.61
CA SER A 27 -5.98 4.00 4.21
C SER A 27 -5.72 5.50 4.05
N LYS A 28 -6.26 6.33 4.97
CA LYS A 28 -6.05 7.78 4.95
C LYS A 28 -4.55 8.13 5.07
N ARG A 29 -3.84 7.49 6.00
CA ARG A 29 -2.41 7.73 6.20
C ARG A 29 -1.58 7.31 4.97
N ILE A 30 -1.96 6.22 4.31
CA ILE A 30 -1.31 5.79 3.06
C ILE A 30 -1.49 6.85 1.97
N LEU A 31 -2.71 7.37 1.79
CA LEU A 31 -2.99 8.41 0.80
C LEU A 31 -2.26 9.74 1.12
N GLU A 32 -2.14 10.09 2.40
CA GLU A 32 -1.34 11.25 2.83
C GLU A 32 0.15 11.08 2.51
N LEU A 33 0.70 9.86 2.66
CA LEU A 33 2.09 9.55 2.32
C LEU A 33 2.30 9.47 0.80
N ALA A 34 1.32 8.99 0.04
CA ALA A 34 1.42 8.83 -1.41
C ALA A 34 1.62 10.15 -2.17
N ILE A 35 1.26 11.29 -1.57
CA ILE A 35 1.39 12.63 -2.15
C ILE A 35 2.61 13.41 -1.63
N THR A 36 3.47 12.80 -0.82
CA THR A 36 4.70 13.45 -0.37
C THR A 36 5.81 13.30 -1.40
N ASP A 37 6.78 14.21 -1.41
CA ASP A 37 7.97 14.16 -2.28
C ASP A 37 8.72 12.82 -2.20
N GLU A 38 8.60 12.09 -1.07
CA GLU A 38 9.23 10.77 -0.87
C GLU A 38 8.61 9.68 -1.75
N PHE A 39 7.31 9.77 -2.04
CA PHE A 39 6.55 8.71 -2.71
C PHE A 39 5.86 9.15 -4.01
N GLU A 40 5.73 10.46 -4.27
CA GLU A 40 5.02 11.00 -5.44
C GLU A 40 5.56 10.42 -6.76
N ALA A 41 6.87 10.21 -6.87
CA ALA A 41 7.51 9.64 -8.05
C ALA A 41 7.13 8.17 -8.32
N ILE A 42 6.71 7.42 -7.29
CA ILE A 42 6.32 6.00 -7.38
C ILE A 42 4.79 5.86 -7.40
N CYS A 43 4.08 6.82 -6.78
CA CYS A 43 2.63 6.81 -6.60
C CYS A 43 1.88 7.63 -7.67
N THR A 44 2.40 7.66 -8.90
CA THR A 44 1.89 8.45 -10.05
C THR A 44 0.42 8.18 -10.38
N GLY A 45 -0.13 7.01 -10.03
CA GLY A 45 -1.53 6.61 -10.24
C GLY A 45 -2.37 6.34 -8.99
N CYS A 46 -1.75 6.32 -7.80
CA CYS A 46 -2.34 5.75 -6.58
C CYS A 46 -3.26 6.72 -5.80
N VAL A 47 -3.62 7.84 -6.42
CA VAL A 47 -4.36 8.96 -5.80
C VAL A 47 -5.89 8.83 -5.92
N SER A 48 -6.38 7.87 -6.72
CA SER A 48 -7.81 7.57 -6.79
C SER A 48 -8.20 6.46 -5.80
N GLY A 49 -9.34 6.61 -5.12
CA GLY A 49 -9.83 5.63 -4.16
C GLY A 49 -10.01 4.22 -4.76
N ASP A 50 -10.37 4.13 -6.05
CA ASP A 50 -10.53 2.86 -6.78
C ASP A 50 -9.20 2.18 -7.10
N SER A 51 -8.18 2.94 -7.54
CA SER A 51 -6.83 2.40 -7.76
C SER A 51 -6.22 1.90 -6.46
N PHE A 52 -6.33 2.68 -5.38
CA PHE A 52 -5.91 2.27 -4.04
C PHE A 52 -6.58 0.95 -3.62
N LEU A 53 -7.92 0.86 -3.73
CA LEU A 53 -8.66 -0.33 -3.30
C LEU A 53 -8.26 -1.58 -4.11
N ARG A 54 -8.05 -1.44 -5.42
CA ARG A 54 -7.58 -2.55 -6.28
C ARG A 54 -6.18 -3.00 -5.87
N ALA A 55 -5.26 -2.08 -5.62
CA ALA A 55 -3.89 -2.39 -5.24
C ALA A 55 -3.80 -3.08 -3.87
N VAL A 56 -4.47 -2.55 -2.83
CA VAL A 56 -4.48 -3.20 -1.51
C VAL A 56 -5.14 -4.58 -1.55
N LYS A 57 -6.20 -4.76 -2.35
CA LYS A 57 -6.84 -6.08 -2.51
C LYS A 57 -5.95 -7.07 -3.25
N LYS A 58 -5.16 -6.61 -4.22
CA LYS A 58 -4.16 -7.43 -4.92
C LYS A 58 -3.04 -7.85 -3.97
N LEU A 59 -2.49 -6.92 -3.18
CA LEU A 59 -1.50 -7.22 -2.14
C LEU A 59 -2.02 -8.19 -1.09
N GLU A 60 -3.26 -8.01 -0.63
CA GLU A 60 -3.91 -8.89 0.35
C GLU A 60 -4.15 -10.29 -0.23
N LYS A 61 -4.62 -10.38 -1.48
CA LYS A 61 -4.81 -11.66 -2.19
C LYS A 61 -3.50 -12.44 -2.34
N PHE A 62 -2.39 -11.75 -2.55
CA PHE A 62 -1.06 -12.37 -2.66
C PHE A 62 -0.37 -12.60 -1.29
N GLY A 63 -1.00 -12.20 -0.18
CA GLY A 63 -0.48 -12.43 1.16
C GLY A 63 0.61 -11.46 1.61
N TYR A 64 0.82 -10.34 0.90
CA TYR A 64 1.80 -9.33 1.29
C TYR A 64 1.33 -8.48 2.46
N ILE A 65 0.03 -8.19 2.51
CA ILE A 65 -0.56 -7.36 3.55
C ILE A 65 -1.79 -8.05 4.16
N LYS A 66 -2.16 -7.66 5.37
CA LYS A 66 -3.48 -7.93 5.93
C LYS A 66 -4.24 -6.64 6.19
N SER A 67 -5.55 -6.69 6.01
CA SER A 67 -6.44 -5.68 6.55
C SER A 67 -6.92 -6.04 7.95
N SER A 68 -7.19 -5.03 8.77
CA SER A 68 -7.89 -5.15 10.04
C SER A 68 -8.77 -3.94 10.26
N LEU A 69 -9.96 -4.16 10.83
CA LEU A 69 -10.84 -3.05 11.20
C LEU A 69 -10.34 -2.44 12.52
N GLY A 70 -10.09 -1.14 12.53
CA GLY A 70 -9.64 -0.41 13.72
C GLY A 70 -10.28 0.96 13.84
N LYS A 71 -9.85 1.72 14.85
CA LYS A 71 -10.28 3.11 15.04
C LYS A 71 -9.80 3.94 13.83
N GLY A 72 -10.75 4.58 13.14
CA GLY A 72 -10.48 5.36 11.92
C GLY A 72 -10.55 4.56 10.61
N GLY A 73 -11.06 3.33 10.62
CA GLY A 73 -11.32 2.53 9.42
C GLY A 73 -10.40 1.32 9.26
N TYR A 74 -10.23 0.87 8.01
CA TYR A 74 -9.31 -0.22 7.69
C TYR A 74 -7.86 0.19 7.92
N ARG A 75 -7.12 -0.68 8.59
CA ARG A 75 -5.67 -0.60 8.75
C ARG A 75 -5.01 -1.70 7.93
N TRP A 76 -3.93 -1.34 7.27
CA TRP A 76 -3.16 -2.21 6.40
C TRP A 76 -1.81 -2.47 7.03
N GLN A 77 -1.48 -3.75 7.19
CA GLN A 77 -0.23 -4.18 7.79
C GLN A 77 0.50 -5.08 6.80
N LEU A 78 1.76 -4.77 6.53
CA LEU A 78 2.69 -5.63 5.83
C LEU A 78 2.98 -6.88 6.66
N LEU A 79 2.80 -8.05 6.05
CA LEU A 79 3.04 -9.37 6.63
C LEU A 79 4.45 -9.88 6.37
N VAL A 80 5.03 -9.48 5.23
CA VAL A 80 6.37 -9.91 4.81
C VAL A 80 7.32 -8.72 4.99
N LYS A 81 8.14 -8.75 6.03
CA LYS A 81 9.39 -7.98 6.07
C LYS A 81 10.44 -8.84 5.39
N ASP A 82 10.97 -8.41 4.25
CA ASP A 82 12.36 -8.75 3.92
C ASP A 82 13.27 -8.12 4.99
#